data_AF-A0A6N9VQT7-F1
#
_entry.id   AF-A0A6N9VQT7-F1
#
_cell.length_a   1.000
_cell.length_b   1.000
_cell.length_c   1.000
_cell.angle_alpha   90.00
_cell.angle_beta   90.00
_cell.angle_gamma   90.00
#
_symmetry.space_group_name_H-M   'P 1'
#
loop_
_entity.id
_entity.type
_entity.pdbx_description
1 polymer ?
#
loop_
_entity_poly.entity_id
_entity_poly.type
_entity_poly.pdbx_seq_one_letter_code
_entity_poly.pdbx_strand_id
1 'polypeptide(L)'
;FARALLGAACGPDDGRRTSALVGWLLERAALQGHTALDAEAVRAALAERAVSDPEEAVRNAVEEGVVLVFQEGADPTELDASDEDQEGDDTGETAEAPEPVQVLLGLDRYALAEESLADGLARLMNACEKGADWAEAAAAAPSPSAAELIRTAAAAGLVAHSGGEAAR
;
A
#
# COMPACT_ATOMS: atom_id res chain seq x y z
N PHE A 1 -37.91 4.18 10.40
CA PHE A 1 -37.62 3.50 11.68
C PHE A 1 -36.29 3.95 12.27
N ALA A 2 -35.15 3.75 11.61
CA ALA A 2 -33.83 4.22 12.08
C ALA A 2 -33.78 5.72 12.42
N ARG A 3 -34.22 6.61 11.51
CA ARG A 3 -34.33 8.06 11.78
C ARG A 3 -35.17 8.42 13.01
N ALA A 4 -36.23 7.66 13.29
CA ALA A 4 -37.10 7.90 14.44
C ALA A 4 -36.47 7.42 15.76
N LEU A 5 -35.56 6.43 15.71
CA LEU A 5 -34.80 5.93 16.86
C LEU A 5 -33.56 6.78 17.16
N LEU A 6 -32.96 7.39 16.14
CA LEU A 6 -31.71 8.17 16.27
C LEU A 6 -31.92 9.64 16.64
N GLY A 7 -33.17 10.13 16.61
CA GLY A 7 -33.53 11.49 17.03
C GLY A 7 -32.97 12.59 16.12
N ALA A 8 -32.99 13.83 16.62
CA ALA A 8 -32.57 15.02 15.87
C ALA A 8 -31.08 15.07 15.52
N ALA A 9 -30.25 14.20 16.12
CA ALA A 9 -28.81 14.09 15.85
C ALA A 9 -28.50 13.30 14.57
N CYS A 10 -29.49 12.68 13.94
CA CYS A 10 -29.37 12.01 12.63
C CYS A 10 -29.22 13.05 11.50
N GLY A 11 -28.05 13.65 11.40
CA GLY A 11 -27.67 14.58 10.33
C GLY A 11 -26.81 13.94 9.25
N PRO A 12 -26.49 14.66 8.17
CA PRO A 12 -25.44 14.27 7.24
C PRO A 12 -24.08 14.09 7.96
N ASP A 13 -23.81 14.88 8.99
CA ASP A 13 -22.59 14.81 9.79
C ASP A 13 -22.69 13.86 11.00
N ASP A 14 -23.67 12.94 11.03
CA ASP A 14 -23.71 11.88 12.04
C ASP A 14 -22.47 10.98 11.88
N GLY A 15 -21.65 10.86 12.93
CA GLY A 15 -20.39 10.10 12.89
C GLY A 15 -20.52 8.67 12.37
N ARG A 16 -21.63 7.99 12.67
CA ARG A 16 -21.85 6.62 12.16
C ARG A 16 -22.07 6.62 10.65
N ARG A 17 -22.72 7.66 10.12
CA ARG A 17 -22.91 7.81 8.67
C ARG A 17 -21.58 8.11 8.01
N THR A 18 -20.81 9.05 8.53
CA THR A 18 -19.54 9.47 7.91
C THR A 18 -18.52 8.33 7.93
N SER A 19 -18.36 7.63 9.05
CA SER A 19 -17.52 6.43 9.16
C SER A 19 -17.96 5.33 8.18
N ALA A 20 -19.26 5.01 8.13
CA ALA A 20 -19.78 4.04 7.17
C ALA A 20 -19.57 4.48 5.71
N LEU A 21 -19.62 5.78 5.44
CA LEU A 21 -19.42 6.32 4.10
C LEU A 21 -17.96 6.22 3.66
N VAL A 22 -17.00 6.48 4.56
CA VAL A 22 -15.57 6.26 4.30
C VAL A 22 -15.32 4.80 3.95
N GLY A 23 -15.75 3.86 4.79
CA GLY A 23 -15.61 2.42 4.51
C GLY A 23 -16.24 2.04 3.17
N TRP A 24 -17.47 2.49 2.90
CA TRP A 24 -18.16 2.23 1.64
C TRP A 24 -17.42 2.78 0.40
N LEU A 25 -16.79 3.95 0.49
CA LEU A 25 -16.00 4.52 -0.61
C LEU A 25 -14.82 3.61 -0.96
N LEU A 26 -14.07 3.13 0.03
CA LEU A 26 -12.97 2.20 -0.19
C LEU A 26 -13.46 0.83 -0.68
N GLU A 27 -14.58 0.32 -0.17
CA GLU A 27 -15.17 -0.93 -0.67
C GLU A 27 -15.54 -0.83 -2.15
N ARG A 28 -16.09 0.31 -2.57
CA ARG A 28 -16.41 0.55 -3.98
C ARG A 28 -15.15 0.67 -4.85
N ALA A 29 -14.07 1.19 -4.31
CA ALA A 29 -12.78 1.26 -5.00
C ALA A 29 -12.13 -0.13 -5.12
N ALA A 30 -12.27 -0.98 -4.11
CA ALA A 30 -11.83 -2.37 -4.16
C ALA A 30 -12.50 -3.18 -5.25
N LEU A 31 -13.79 -2.94 -5.52
CA LEU A 31 -14.47 -3.55 -6.67
C LEU A 31 -13.89 -3.13 -8.03
N GLN A 32 -13.11 -2.05 -8.08
CA GLN A 32 -12.41 -1.55 -9.27
C GLN A 32 -10.92 -1.93 -9.26
N GLY A 33 -10.45 -2.67 -8.26
CA GLY A 33 -9.07 -3.12 -8.12
C GLY A 33 -8.17 -2.25 -7.24
N HIS A 34 -8.70 -1.22 -6.58
CA HIS A 34 -7.93 -0.40 -5.63
C HIS A 34 -7.91 -1.03 -4.24
N THR A 35 -6.74 -1.15 -3.64
CA THR A 35 -6.57 -1.62 -2.25
C THR A 35 -6.40 -0.48 -1.25
N ALA A 36 -5.95 0.69 -1.74
CA ALA A 36 -5.90 1.94 -1.00
C ALA A 36 -6.40 3.12 -1.88
N LEU A 37 -6.79 4.22 -1.22
CA LEU A 37 -7.17 5.48 -1.86
C LEU A 37 -6.43 6.65 -1.21
N ASP A 38 -6.13 7.67 -2.02
CA ASP A 38 -5.63 8.94 -1.52
C ASP A 38 -6.62 9.62 -0.56
N ALA A 39 -6.12 10.13 0.58
CA ALA A 39 -6.95 10.79 1.58
C ALA A 39 -7.64 12.06 1.04
N GLU A 40 -7.01 12.84 0.16
CA GLU A 40 -7.65 13.97 -0.52
C GLU A 40 -8.80 13.51 -1.42
N ALA A 41 -8.61 12.42 -2.16
CA ALA A 41 -9.67 11.86 -3.00
C ALA A 41 -10.88 11.40 -2.17
N VAL A 42 -10.64 10.77 -1.01
CA VAL A 42 -11.70 10.39 -0.08
C VAL A 42 -12.42 11.62 0.47
N ARG A 43 -11.69 12.67 0.89
CA ARG A 43 -12.28 13.93 1.37
C ARG A 43 -13.14 14.62 0.31
N ALA A 44 -12.66 14.70 -0.92
CA ALA A 44 -13.43 15.24 -2.04
C ALA A 44 -14.73 14.45 -2.27
N ALA A 45 -14.66 13.12 -2.25
CA ALA A 45 -15.83 12.26 -2.41
C ALA A 45 -16.84 12.41 -1.25
N LEU A 46 -16.38 12.63 -0.01
CA LEU A 46 -17.26 12.92 1.13
C LEU A 46 -17.95 14.28 0.98
N ALA A 47 -17.22 15.31 0.54
CA ALA A 47 -17.78 16.65 0.29
C ALA A 47 -18.91 16.62 -0.75
N GLU A 48 -18.71 15.88 -1.86
CA GLU A 48 -19.75 15.65 -2.89
C GLU A 48 -21.03 15.01 -2.32
N ARG A 49 -20.92 14.33 -1.17
CA ARG A 49 -22.01 13.61 -0.49
C ARG A 49 -22.54 14.36 0.72
N ALA A 50 -22.33 15.68 0.72
CA ALA A 50 -22.82 16.64 1.70
C ALA A 50 -22.30 16.38 3.12
N VAL A 51 -21.08 15.86 3.27
CA VAL A 51 -20.36 15.90 4.55
C VAL A 51 -19.75 17.28 4.70
N SER A 52 -20.08 17.97 5.79
CA SER A 52 -19.68 19.37 6.00
C SER A 52 -18.20 19.50 6.35
N ASP A 53 -17.67 18.54 7.12
CA ASP A 53 -16.24 18.43 7.46
C ASP A 53 -15.69 17.06 7.03
N PRO A 54 -15.22 16.93 5.77
CA PRO A 54 -14.61 15.70 5.27
C PRO A 54 -13.33 15.30 6.01
N GLU A 55 -12.57 16.26 6.50
CA GLU A 55 -11.30 16.02 7.20
C GLU A 55 -11.55 15.37 8.56
N GLU A 56 -12.48 15.93 9.35
CA GLU A 56 -12.91 15.35 10.61
C GLU A 56 -13.54 13.97 10.41
N ALA A 57 -14.34 13.79 9.35
CA ALA A 57 -14.93 12.50 9.01
C ALA A 57 -13.88 11.41 8.73
N VAL A 58 -12.82 11.73 7.98
CA VAL A 58 -11.72 10.80 7.72
C VAL A 58 -10.95 10.50 9.02
N ARG A 59 -10.63 11.53 9.81
CA ARG A 59 -9.93 11.37 11.09
C ARG A 59 -10.69 10.44 12.04
N ASN A 60 -12.00 10.66 12.19
CA ASN A 60 -12.85 9.81 13.03
C ASN A 60 -12.90 8.36 12.51
N ALA A 61 -12.95 8.16 11.19
CA ALA A 61 -12.93 6.83 10.60
C ALA A 61 -11.60 6.09 10.85
N VAL A 62 -10.48 6.81 10.87
CA VAL A 62 -9.16 6.26 11.26
C VAL A 62 -9.14 5.92 12.75
N GLU A 63 -9.58 6.83 13.61
CA GLU A 63 -9.64 6.63 15.07
C GLU A 63 -10.55 5.45 15.45
N GLU A 64 -11.65 5.24 14.72
CA GLU A 64 -12.56 4.10 14.88
C GLU A 64 -12.05 2.80 14.24
N GLY A 65 -10.91 2.83 13.53
CA GLY A 65 -10.32 1.66 12.88
C GLY A 65 -11.10 1.18 11.65
N VAL A 66 -11.92 2.02 11.04
CA VAL A 66 -12.64 1.70 9.79
C VAL A 66 -11.66 1.60 8.61
N VAL A 67 -10.62 2.43 8.64
CA VAL A 67 -9.54 2.46 7.65
C VAL A 67 -8.20 2.64 8.35
N LEU A 68 -7.14 2.14 7.72
CA LEU A 68 -5.74 2.31 8.16
C LEU A 68 -5.07 3.37 7.29
N VAL A 69 -4.09 4.08 7.85
CA VAL A 69 -3.35 5.15 7.18
C VAL A 69 -1.96 4.65 6.77
N PHE A 70 -1.57 4.96 5.55
CA PHE A 70 -0.24 4.71 5.00
C PHE A 70 0.35 6.01 4.46
N GLN A 71 1.67 6.10 4.43
CA GLN A 71 2.41 7.22 3.86
C GLN A 71 3.30 6.68 2.73
N GLU A 72 3.10 7.18 1.52
CA GLU A 72 3.90 6.85 0.34
C GLU A 72 4.79 8.05 0.00
N GLY A 73 6.06 7.80 -0.35
CA GLY A 73 7.05 8.84 -0.66
C GLY A 73 7.85 9.39 0.53
N ALA A 74 7.58 8.94 1.76
CA ALA A 74 8.50 9.15 2.87
C ALA A 74 9.66 8.16 2.75
N ASP A 75 10.90 8.64 2.58
CA ASP A 75 12.06 7.78 2.70
C ASP A 75 12.13 7.29 4.16
N PRO A 76 12.05 5.98 4.43
CA PRO A 76 12.12 5.46 5.79
C PRO A 76 13.41 5.85 6.52
N THR A 77 14.47 6.23 5.79
CA THR A 77 15.72 6.73 6.38
C THR A 77 15.65 8.21 6.82
N GLU A 78 14.72 8.99 6.29
CA GLU A 78 14.51 10.39 6.71
C GLU A 78 13.58 10.51 7.93
N LEU A 79 12.73 9.50 8.18
CA LEU A 79 11.85 9.46 9.35
C LEU A 79 12.64 9.30 10.66
N ASP A 80 13.70 8.49 10.66
CA ASP A 80 14.61 8.30 11.81
C ASP A 80 15.54 9.51 12.06
N ALA A 81 15.79 10.33 11.04
CA ALA A 81 16.63 11.52 11.15
C ALA A 81 15.89 12.76 11.70
N SER A 82 14.57 12.70 11.85
CA SER A 82 13.77 13.84 12.29
C SER A 82 13.81 14.12 13.81
N ASP A 83 14.39 13.20 14.61
CA ASP A 83 14.52 13.33 16.07
C ASP A 83 15.97 13.59 16.55
N GLU A 84 16.99 13.50 15.71
CA GLU A 84 18.39 13.75 16.10
C GLU A 84 19.12 14.62 15.03
N ASP A 85 19.62 15.79 15.48
CA ASP A 85 20.58 16.68 14.81
C ASP A 85 20.07 17.78 13.85
N GLN A 86 19.56 18.87 14.44
CA GLN A 86 19.71 20.23 13.87
C GLN A 86 21.03 20.87 14.35
N GLU A 87 22.19 20.47 13.83
CA GLU A 87 23.41 21.31 13.81
C GLU A 87 24.28 21.03 12.57
N GLY A 88 23.99 21.76 11.48
CA GLY A 88 24.96 22.36 10.52
C GLY A 88 25.84 21.48 9.62
N ASP A 89 25.67 21.63 8.29
CA ASP A 89 26.72 22.16 7.40
C ASP A 89 26.12 22.57 6.04
N ASP A 90 26.58 23.71 5.52
CA ASP A 90 26.19 24.31 4.24
C ASP A 90 27.03 23.65 3.14
N THR A 91 26.43 22.72 2.39
CA THR A 91 26.94 22.33 1.07
C THR A 91 25.83 22.46 0.04
N GLY A 92 26.00 23.43 -0.86
CA GLY A 92 25.08 23.77 -1.94
C GLY A 92 24.95 22.67 -3.00
N GLU A 93 24.21 21.62 -2.66
CA GLU A 93 23.53 20.78 -3.64
C GLU A 93 22.10 21.31 -3.80
N THR A 94 21.56 21.17 -5.01
CA THR A 94 20.18 21.60 -5.29
C THR A 94 19.29 20.72 -4.44
N ALA A 95 18.85 21.20 -3.27
CA ALA A 95 17.88 20.53 -2.44
C ALA A 95 16.63 20.35 -3.30
N GLU A 96 16.48 19.15 -3.87
CA GLU A 96 15.20 18.71 -4.41
C GLU A 96 14.21 18.90 -3.27
N ALA A 97 13.16 19.69 -3.53
CA ALA A 97 12.12 19.87 -2.54
C ALA A 97 11.61 18.46 -2.17
N PRO A 98 11.47 18.14 -0.87
CA PRO A 98 11.03 16.82 -0.45
C PRO A 98 9.75 16.47 -1.20
N GLU A 99 9.73 15.27 -1.80
CA GLU A 99 8.55 14.82 -2.52
C GLU A 99 7.34 14.85 -1.55
N PRO A 100 6.18 15.36 -1.99
CA PRO A 100 5.03 15.48 -1.10
C PRO A 100 4.60 14.09 -0.63
N VAL A 101 4.64 13.87 0.69
CA VAL A 101 4.19 12.62 1.30
C VAL A 101 2.71 12.41 0.99
N GLN A 102 2.41 11.33 0.27
CA GLN A 102 1.06 10.98 -0.08
C GLN A 102 0.43 10.15 1.05
N VAL A 103 -0.71 10.60 1.57
CA VAL A 103 -1.44 9.89 2.62
C VAL A 103 -2.50 9.00 2.00
N LEU A 104 -2.34 7.69 2.15
CA LEU A 104 -3.26 6.68 1.64
C LEU A 104 -4.12 6.09 2.76
N LEU A 105 -5.34 5.69 2.41
CA LEU A 105 -6.30 5.02 3.28
C LEU A 105 -6.60 3.63 2.72
N GLY A 106 -6.38 2.59 3.53
CA GLY A 106 -6.66 1.20 3.19
C GLY A 106 -7.72 0.58 4.10
N LEU A 107 -8.52 -0.36 3.59
CA LEU A 107 -9.34 -1.19 4.45
C LEU A 107 -8.46 -2.20 5.18
N ASP A 108 -8.67 -2.40 6.48
CA ASP A 108 -7.92 -3.33 7.34
C ASP A 108 -7.62 -4.67 6.66
N ARG A 109 -8.65 -5.34 6.11
CA ARG A 109 -8.49 -6.64 5.42
C ARG A 109 -7.54 -6.64 4.23
N TYR A 110 -7.43 -5.53 3.50
CA TYR A 110 -6.56 -5.43 2.32
C TYR A 110 -5.18 -4.94 2.73
N ALA A 111 -5.12 -3.93 3.60
CA ALA A 111 -3.91 -3.44 4.21
C ALA A 111 -3.08 -4.57 4.85
N LEU A 112 -3.67 -5.35 5.76
CA LEU A 112 -2.99 -6.44 6.43
C LEU A 112 -2.59 -7.57 5.46
N ALA A 113 -3.41 -7.79 4.42
CA ALA A 113 -3.08 -8.77 3.39
C ALA A 113 -1.88 -8.33 2.54
N GLU A 114 -1.79 -7.04 2.21
CA GLU A 114 -0.66 -6.47 1.47
C GLU A 114 0.63 -6.48 2.29
N GLU A 115 0.58 -6.07 3.55
CA GLU A 115 1.74 -6.13 4.43
C GLU A 115 2.23 -7.57 4.61
N SER A 116 1.31 -8.52 4.87
CA SER A 116 1.65 -9.94 4.97
C SER A 116 2.20 -10.50 3.66
N LEU A 117 1.71 -10.04 2.50
CA LEU A 117 2.24 -10.45 1.20
C LEU A 117 3.65 -9.90 1.00
N ALA A 118 3.88 -8.62 1.30
CA ALA A 118 5.18 -7.98 1.19
C ALA A 118 6.22 -8.66 2.08
N ASP A 119 5.89 -8.90 3.36
CA ASP A 119 6.77 -9.63 4.29
C ASP A 119 7.03 -11.06 3.80
N GLY A 120 5.98 -11.77 3.35
CA GLY A 120 6.10 -13.11 2.78
C GLY A 120 7.06 -13.16 1.58
N LEU A 121 6.95 -12.20 0.65
CA LEU A 121 7.83 -12.09 -0.51
C LEU A 121 9.26 -11.74 -0.10
N ALA A 122 9.44 -10.80 0.84
CA ALA A 122 10.75 -10.45 1.39
C ALA A 122 11.43 -11.67 2.04
N ARG A 123 10.67 -12.48 2.79
CA ARG A 123 11.15 -13.72 3.37
C ARG A 123 11.55 -14.74 2.30
N LEU A 124 10.73 -14.94 1.26
CA LEU A 124 11.06 -15.86 0.16
C LEU A 124 12.34 -15.44 -0.58
N MET A 125 12.49 -14.14 -0.87
CA MET A 125 13.69 -13.60 -1.54
C MET A 125 14.98 -13.85 -0.74
N ASN A 126 14.88 -13.94 0.58
CA ASN A 126 16.01 -14.02 1.50
C ASN A 126 16.22 -15.38 2.17
N ALA A 127 15.26 -16.32 2.07
CA ALA A 127 15.32 -17.60 2.75
C ALA A 127 16.17 -18.67 2.03
N CYS A 128 16.31 -18.58 0.70
CA CYS A 128 17.01 -19.60 -0.09
C CYS A 128 18.53 -19.37 -0.11
N GLU A 129 19.30 -20.46 -0.04
CA GLU A 129 20.73 -20.44 -0.28
C GLU A 129 21.00 -20.05 -1.74
N LYS A 130 21.75 -18.96 -1.94
CA LYS A 130 22.09 -18.43 -3.25
C LYS A 130 23.39 -19.06 -3.72
N GLY A 131 23.45 -19.49 -4.99
CA GLY A 131 24.68 -20.01 -5.60
C GLY A 131 24.80 -21.54 -5.61
N ALA A 132 23.69 -22.25 -5.54
CA ALA A 132 23.69 -23.69 -5.84
C ALA A 132 24.14 -23.91 -7.30
N ASP A 133 24.98 -24.93 -7.54
CA ASP A 133 25.45 -25.22 -8.90
C ASP A 133 24.44 -26.08 -9.67
N TRP A 134 23.68 -25.42 -10.53
CA TRP A 134 22.71 -26.05 -11.44
C TRP A 134 23.19 -26.03 -12.90
N ALA A 135 24.50 -25.87 -13.16
CA ALA A 135 25.02 -25.70 -14.51
C ALA A 135 24.69 -26.88 -15.43
N GLU A 136 24.77 -28.12 -14.93
CA GLU A 136 24.42 -29.32 -15.70
C GLU A 136 22.92 -29.35 -16.07
N ALA A 137 22.05 -29.00 -15.13
CA ALA A 137 20.61 -28.91 -15.37
C ALA A 137 20.27 -27.82 -16.41
N ALA A 138 20.95 -26.66 -16.33
CA ALA A 138 20.77 -25.58 -17.29
C ALA A 138 21.26 -25.96 -18.69
N ALA A 139 22.34 -26.74 -18.80
CA ALA A 139 22.87 -27.23 -20.08
C ALA A 139 21.97 -28.29 -20.72
N ALA A 140 21.26 -29.08 -19.92
CA ALA A 140 20.31 -30.10 -20.37
C ALA A 140 18.91 -29.53 -20.70
N ALA A 141 18.70 -28.22 -20.54
CA ALA A 141 17.39 -27.61 -20.69
C ALA A 141 16.86 -27.70 -22.15
N PRO A 142 15.55 -27.90 -22.33
CA PRO A 142 14.94 -28.09 -23.66
C PRO A 142 14.90 -26.81 -24.51
N SER A 143 15.12 -25.64 -23.90
CA SER A 143 15.08 -24.35 -24.57
C SER A 143 16.03 -23.35 -23.89
N PRO A 144 16.45 -22.27 -24.59
CA PRO A 144 17.20 -21.19 -23.98
C PRO A 144 16.45 -20.53 -22.81
N SER A 145 15.13 -20.38 -22.91
CA SER A 145 14.30 -19.82 -21.84
C SER A 145 14.32 -20.69 -20.58
N ALA A 146 14.22 -22.01 -20.74
CA ALA A 146 14.31 -22.95 -19.63
C ALA A 146 15.71 -22.94 -19.00
N ALA A 147 16.76 -22.84 -19.82
CA ALA A 147 18.14 -22.71 -19.34
C ALA A 147 18.34 -21.45 -18.49
N GLU A 148 17.79 -20.31 -18.90
CA GLU A 148 17.87 -19.05 -18.14
C GLU A 148 17.06 -19.10 -16.83
N LEU A 149 15.87 -19.71 -16.86
CA LEU A 149 15.08 -19.89 -15.65
C LEU A 149 15.83 -20.72 -14.60
N ILE A 150 16.51 -21.80 -15.00
CA ILE A 150 17.33 -22.64 -14.10
C ILE A 150 18.48 -21.82 -13.51
N ARG A 151 19.20 -21.04 -14.33
CA ARG A 151 20.29 -20.18 -13.84
C ARG A 151 19.80 -19.12 -12.86
N THR A 152 18.63 -18.54 -13.12
CA THR A 152 18.06 -17.49 -12.27
C THR A 152 17.60 -18.07 -10.93
N ALA A 153 16.93 -19.23 -10.97
CA ALA A 153 16.50 -19.95 -9.77
C ALA A 153 17.68 -20.41 -8.90
N ALA A 154 18.84 -20.69 -9.50
CA ALA A 154 20.07 -21.02 -8.77
C ALA A 154 20.62 -19.86 -7.91
N ALA A 155 20.27 -18.61 -8.25
CA ALA A 155 20.81 -17.39 -7.64
C ALA A 155 19.78 -16.54 -6.87
N ALA A 156 18.48 -16.83 -7.02
CA ALA A 156 17.39 -16.05 -6.44
C ALA A 156 16.38 -16.91 -5.66
N GLY A 157 15.89 -16.41 -4.52
CA GLY A 157 14.88 -17.10 -3.70
C GLY A 157 13.45 -17.01 -4.25
N LEU A 158 13.19 -16.08 -5.17
CA LEU A 158 11.91 -15.91 -5.85
C LEU A 158 12.16 -15.52 -7.31
N VAL A 159 11.49 -16.21 -8.24
CA VAL A 159 11.59 -15.94 -9.68
C VAL A 159 10.18 -15.89 -10.29
N ALA A 160 9.90 -14.85 -11.06
CA ALA A 160 8.70 -14.75 -11.88
C ALA A 160 9.04 -15.12 -13.34
N HIS A 161 8.42 -16.17 -13.87
CA HIS A 161 8.50 -16.54 -15.28
C HIS A 161 7.17 -16.24 -15.96
N SER A 162 7.19 -15.39 -16.99
CA SER A 162 5.98 -15.00 -17.73
C SER A 162 6.16 -15.21 -19.22
N GLY A 163 5.06 -15.52 -19.91
CA GLY A 163 5.03 -15.81 -21.33
C GLY A 163 3.93 -16.81 -21.70
N GLY A 164 3.59 -16.88 -22.99
CA GLY A 164 2.65 -17.88 -23.51
C GLY A 164 3.23 -19.30 -23.52
N GLU A 165 2.48 -20.27 -24.03
CA GLU A 165 2.92 -21.68 -24.08
C GLU A 165 4.24 -21.87 -24.84
N ALA A 166 4.54 -21.02 -25.81
CA ALA A 166 5.81 -21.02 -26.55
C ALA A 166 7.03 -20.53 -25.74
N ALA A 167 6.83 -19.95 -24.55
CA ALA A 167 7.88 -19.49 -23.65
C ALA A 167 8.16 -20.46 -22.49
N ARG A 168 7.48 -21.61 -22.44
CA ARG A 168 7.63 -22.65 -21.40
C ARG A 168 8.60 -23.75 -21.83
#